data_AF-A0A1G2W812-F1
#
_entry.id   AF-A0A1G2W812-F1
#
_cell.length_a   1.000
_cell.length_b   1.000
_cell.length_c   1.000
_cell.angle_alpha   90.00
_cell.angle_beta   90.00
_cell.angle_gamma   90.00
#
_symmetry.space_group_name_H-M   'P 1'
#
loop_
_entity.id
_entity.type
_entity.pdbx_description
1 polymer ?
#
loop_
_entity_poly.entity_id
_entity_poly.type
_entity_poly.pdbx_seq_one_letter_code
_entity_poly.pdbx_strand_id
1 'polypeptide(L)'
;MPRKAPPNGSVLFPNPFAPGPATGDPLNPLGLPTARERVTPVARRPSAGARVTVRAYDIPGVPGPHEHMYVEYDDGNDQLIARAGPSSGAGVLLGKSRIDARVTPAAASADYARGGRVVGRGFVPGATAHEAAAPARALAAELEREPRRYVAWSRNSNSYAADVAEPIVRRRPGDALTPGAGTRLRAEPVIPPPLPPFGHPLDLLFR
;
A
#
# COMPACT_ATOMS: atom_id res chain seq x y z
N MET A 1 47.29 73.55 32.98
CA MET A 1 47.55 73.74 31.53
C MET A 1 46.64 72.79 30.75
N PRO A 2 46.10 73.19 29.59
CA PRO A 2 44.65 73.34 29.39
C PRO A 2 44.06 72.44 28.28
N ARG A 3 42.71 72.39 28.23
CA ARG A 3 41.79 72.46 27.05
C ARG A 3 40.70 71.36 27.11
N LYS A 4 39.41 71.68 27.19
CA LYS A 4 38.48 72.38 26.26
C LYS A 4 37.60 71.30 25.57
N ALA A 5 36.32 71.27 25.93
CA ALA A 5 35.24 70.54 25.26
C ALA A 5 34.85 71.24 23.92
N PRO A 6 33.75 70.91 23.19
CA PRO A 6 32.99 69.67 22.90
C PRO A 6 32.86 69.56 21.34
N PRO A 7 31.71 69.37 20.63
CA PRO A 7 30.48 68.55 20.74
C PRO A 7 30.16 67.77 19.41
N ASN A 8 28.97 67.16 19.31
CA ASN A 8 28.24 66.75 18.08
C ASN A 8 28.73 65.49 17.33
N GLY A 9 27.89 64.59 16.80
CA GLY A 9 26.43 64.58 16.61
C GLY A 9 25.90 63.14 16.74
N SER A 10 24.67 62.96 17.20
CA SER A 10 23.48 62.76 16.34
C SER A 10 23.62 61.45 15.54
N VAL A 11 22.74 60.47 15.65
CA VAL A 11 21.31 60.58 15.32
C VAL A 11 20.51 59.51 16.10
N LEU A 12 19.51 59.98 16.85
CA LEU A 12 18.32 59.23 17.26
C LEU A 12 17.54 58.78 16.01
N PHE A 13 16.96 57.59 16.01
CA PHE A 13 15.52 57.37 15.78
C PHE A 13 15.17 55.89 16.04
N PRO A 14 13.91 55.59 16.41
CA PRO A 14 13.60 54.84 17.61
C PRO A 14 13.17 53.41 17.30
N ASN A 15 13.19 52.53 18.31
CA ASN A 15 12.25 51.41 18.32
C ASN A 15 11.22 51.62 19.45
N PRO A 16 9.98 52.04 19.13
CA PRO A 16 8.99 52.48 20.10
C PRO A 16 8.15 51.35 20.70
N PHE A 17 8.63 50.10 20.70
CA PHE A 17 7.89 48.98 21.29
C PHE A 17 8.79 48.04 22.08
N ALA A 18 9.22 48.50 23.26
CA ALA A 18 9.27 47.63 24.43
C ALA A 18 7.97 47.86 25.21
N PRO A 19 7.20 46.82 25.56
CA PRO A 19 7.30 46.21 26.91
C PRO A 19 7.10 44.68 26.87
N GLY A 20 7.48 43.84 27.83
CA GLY A 20 7.96 44.00 29.21
C GLY A 20 8.49 42.63 29.72
N PRO A 21 8.61 42.40 31.04
CA PRO A 21 9.43 41.32 31.60
C PRO A 21 8.87 39.93 31.31
N ALA A 22 9.77 39.01 30.97
CA ALA A 22 9.47 37.61 30.76
C ALA A 22 9.01 36.95 32.07
N THR A 23 7.74 36.56 32.14
CA THR A 23 7.29 35.53 33.08
C THR A 23 7.66 34.18 32.48
N GLY A 24 8.90 33.76 32.71
CA GLY A 24 9.37 32.42 32.36
C GLY A 24 8.68 31.37 33.22
N ASP A 25 8.13 30.34 32.59
CA ASP A 25 7.67 29.11 33.24
C ASP A 25 8.85 28.49 34.03
N PRO A 26 8.77 28.31 35.35
CA PRO A 26 9.90 27.91 36.19
C PRO A 26 10.46 26.50 35.89
N LEU A 27 9.88 25.77 34.93
CA LEU A 27 10.25 24.39 34.59
C LEU A 27 11.01 24.23 33.27
N ASN A 28 11.32 25.31 32.53
CA ASN A 28 12.12 25.20 31.30
C ASN A 28 13.12 26.35 31.13
N PRO A 29 14.24 26.37 31.88
CA PRO A 29 15.23 27.45 31.84
C PRO A 29 16.06 27.51 30.55
N LEU A 30 15.84 26.62 29.57
CA LEU A 30 16.64 26.52 28.35
C LEU A 30 15.86 26.76 27.04
N GLY A 31 14.56 27.09 27.12
CA GLY A 31 13.77 27.42 25.92
C GLY A 31 13.73 26.31 24.86
N LEU A 32 13.96 25.05 25.26
CA LEU A 32 13.89 23.92 24.35
C LEU A 32 12.42 23.65 24.00
N PRO A 33 12.05 23.58 22.71
CA PRO A 33 10.67 23.33 22.31
C PRO A 33 10.22 21.97 22.83
N THR A 34 9.23 21.96 23.71
CA THR A 34 8.57 20.73 24.16
C THR A 34 7.92 20.06 22.95
N ALA A 35 8.29 18.81 22.72
CA ALA A 35 7.80 17.94 21.66
C ALA A 35 6.28 17.71 21.74
N ARG A 36 5.51 18.70 21.32
CA ARG A 36 4.15 18.59 20.81
C ARG A 36 4.05 19.49 19.59
N GLU A 37 4.99 19.30 18.68
CA GLU A 37 4.81 19.75 17.31
C GLU A 37 3.65 18.93 16.76
N ARG A 38 2.50 19.60 16.63
CA ARG A 38 1.36 19.06 15.88
C ARG A 38 1.90 18.73 14.51
N VAL A 39 2.00 17.44 14.19
CA VAL A 39 2.25 16.98 12.83
C VAL A 39 1.09 17.51 12.00
N THR A 40 1.30 18.63 11.32
CA THR A 40 0.36 19.13 10.33
C THR A 40 0.22 18.02 9.30
N PRO A 41 -0.98 17.45 9.07
CA PRO A 41 -1.14 16.49 7.99
C PRO A 41 -0.77 17.22 6.70
N VAL A 42 0.33 16.80 6.07
CA VAL A 42 0.69 17.27 4.74
C VAL A 42 -0.53 16.99 3.86
N ALA A 43 -1.14 18.05 3.33
CA ALA A 43 -2.32 17.93 2.48
C ALA A 43 -1.94 17.05 1.27
N ARG A 44 -2.39 15.79 1.29
CA ARG A 44 -2.19 14.85 0.19
C ARG A 44 -2.88 15.45 -1.04
N ARG A 45 -2.13 15.62 -2.13
CA ARG A 45 -2.71 16.03 -3.40
C ARG A 45 -3.84 15.04 -3.75
N PRO A 46 -5.01 15.50 -4.20
CA PRO A 46 -6.07 14.59 -4.65
C PRO A 46 -5.49 13.62 -5.67
N SER A 47 -5.58 12.32 -5.38
CA SER A 47 -5.11 11.29 -6.31
C SER A 47 -5.96 11.35 -7.57
N ALA A 48 -5.32 11.45 -8.74
CA ALA A 48 -6.01 11.24 -10.02
C ALA A 48 -6.50 9.78 -10.16
N GLY A 49 -5.98 8.88 -9.32
CA GLY A 49 -6.25 7.46 -9.27
C GLY A 49 -4.96 6.67 -9.04
N ALA A 50 -5.10 5.39 -8.71
CA ALA A 50 -3.98 4.50 -8.47
C ALA A 50 -3.71 3.63 -9.70
N ARG A 51 -2.47 3.65 -10.18
CA ARG A 51 -1.97 2.70 -11.16
C ARG A 51 -1.72 1.36 -10.48
N VAL A 52 -2.14 0.28 -11.13
CA VAL A 52 -1.92 -1.09 -10.67
C VAL A 52 -1.08 -1.81 -11.71
N THR A 53 0.11 -2.26 -11.33
CA THR A 53 1.03 -2.97 -12.22
C THR A 53 1.35 -4.33 -11.62
N VAL A 54 1.16 -5.39 -12.40
CA VAL A 54 1.54 -6.75 -12.02
C VAL A 54 2.84 -7.09 -12.72
N ARG A 55 3.84 -7.45 -11.94
CA ARG A 55 5.19 -7.77 -12.42
C ARG A 55 5.56 -9.19 -12.05
N ALA A 56 6.31 -9.82 -12.92
CA ALA A 56 6.89 -11.14 -12.70
C ALA A 56 8.39 -11.12 -13.03
N TYR A 57 9.17 -11.85 -12.23
CA TYR A 57 10.61 -12.07 -12.45
C TYR A 57 11.02 -13.49 -12.08
N ASP A 58 12.05 -14.00 -12.73
CA ASP A 58 12.63 -15.31 -12.43
C ASP A 58 13.21 -15.36 -11.01
N ILE A 59 12.87 -16.38 -10.24
CA ILE A 59 13.44 -16.60 -8.91
C ILE A 59 14.89 -17.09 -9.09
N PRO A 60 15.92 -16.32 -8.66
CA PRO A 60 17.30 -16.72 -8.85
C PRO A 60 17.60 -18.07 -8.18
N GLY A 61 18.29 -18.96 -8.90
CA GLY A 61 18.73 -20.26 -8.39
C GLY A 61 17.68 -21.37 -8.40
N VAL A 62 16.50 -21.15 -8.99
CA VAL A 62 15.49 -22.21 -9.18
C VAL A 62 15.44 -22.61 -10.67
N PRO A 63 15.79 -23.86 -11.03
CA PRO A 63 15.79 -24.30 -12.43
C PRO A 63 14.37 -24.48 -12.98
N GLY A 64 14.04 -23.86 -14.12
CA GLY A 64 12.73 -23.96 -14.78
C GLY A 64 11.92 -22.64 -14.76
N PRO A 65 10.68 -22.62 -15.28
CA PRO A 65 9.83 -21.43 -15.32
C PRO A 65 9.28 -21.12 -13.91
N HIS A 66 10.14 -20.66 -13.03
CA HIS A 66 9.81 -20.32 -11.65
C HIS A 66 9.84 -18.82 -11.46
N GLU A 67 8.83 -18.14 -11.97
CA GLU A 67 8.69 -16.71 -11.72
C GLU A 67 7.96 -16.43 -10.40
N HIS A 68 8.36 -15.35 -9.75
CA HIS A 68 7.63 -14.72 -8.67
C HIS A 68 6.86 -13.51 -9.20
N MET A 69 5.55 -13.47 -8.94
CA MET A 69 4.66 -12.39 -9.32
C MET A 69 4.21 -11.58 -8.10
N TYR A 70 4.16 -10.25 -8.26
CA TYR A 70 3.73 -9.28 -7.25
C TYR A 70 2.94 -8.13 -7.90
N VAL A 71 2.25 -7.34 -7.07
CA VAL A 71 1.39 -6.23 -7.52
C VAL A 71 1.85 -4.92 -6.90
N GLU A 72 2.10 -3.93 -7.74
CA GLU A 72 2.42 -2.55 -7.38
C GLU A 72 1.16 -1.68 -7.46
N TYR A 73 0.89 -0.91 -6.41
CA TYR A 73 -0.13 0.14 -6.38
C TYR A 73 0.58 1.49 -6.21
N ASP A 74 0.32 2.43 -7.11
CA ASP A 74 1.01 3.72 -7.16
C ASP A 74 0.05 4.84 -7.55
N ASP A 75 -0.15 5.80 -6.66
CA ASP A 75 -0.98 6.99 -6.89
C ASP A 75 -0.16 8.29 -7.07
N GLY A 76 1.17 8.17 -7.18
CA GLY A 76 2.11 9.28 -7.29
C GLY A 76 2.52 9.91 -5.96
N ASN A 77 1.82 9.63 -4.86
CA ASN A 77 2.22 10.04 -3.51
C ASN A 77 2.73 8.85 -2.69
N ASP A 78 1.98 7.74 -2.71
CA ASP A 78 2.29 6.49 -2.02
C ASP A 78 2.48 5.37 -3.04
N GLN A 79 3.47 4.51 -2.78
CA GLN A 79 3.66 3.26 -3.51
C GLN A 79 3.62 2.08 -2.55
N LEU A 80 2.80 1.09 -2.87
CA LEU A 80 2.61 -0.13 -2.09
C LEU A 80 2.89 -1.36 -2.94
N ILE A 81 3.38 -2.42 -2.31
CA ILE A 81 3.54 -3.73 -2.95
C ILE A 81 2.72 -4.76 -2.18
N ALA A 82 1.84 -5.45 -2.91
CA ALA A 82 1.21 -6.68 -2.45
C ALA A 82 1.98 -7.88 -3.00
N ARG A 83 2.44 -8.74 -2.09
CA ARG A 83 3.20 -9.94 -2.41
C ARG A 83 2.76 -11.11 -1.53
N ALA A 84 3.05 -12.31 -1.98
CA ALA A 84 2.95 -13.50 -1.15
C ALA A 84 4.16 -14.40 -1.36
N GLY A 85 4.35 -15.38 -0.49
CA GLY A 85 5.43 -16.35 -0.57
C GLY A 85 5.20 -17.53 0.35
N PRO A 86 6.12 -18.50 0.36
CA PRO A 86 6.08 -19.55 1.36
C PRO A 86 6.44 -18.98 2.73
N SER A 87 5.72 -19.40 3.78
CA SER A 87 6.09 -19.09 5.17
C SER A 87 7.45 -19.67 5.58
N SER A 88 7.93 -20.69 4.88
CA SER A 88 9.24 -21.32 5.11
C SER A 88 9.71 -22.05 3.85
N GLY A 89 10.94 -21.76 3.41
CA GLY A 89 11.57 -22.44 2.27
C GLY A 89 11.75 -23.95 2.51
N ALA A 90 12.23 -24.35 3.69
CA ALA A 90 12.30 -25.76 4.09
C ALA A 90 10.90 -26.40 4.19
N GLY A 91 9.91 -25.62 4.61
CA GLY A 91 8.51 -26.03 4.64
C GLY A 91 7.94 -26.33 3.25
N VAL A 92 8.45 -25.71 2.17
CA VAL A 92 8.01 -26.03 0.80
C VAL A 92 8.37 -27.46 0.44
N LEU A 93 9.62 -27.88 0.70
CA LEU A 93 10.11 -29.24 0.42
C LEU A 93 9.36 -30.31 1.24
N LEU A 94 9.06 -30.00 2.49
CA LEU A 94 8.33 -30.89 3.39
C LEU A 94 6.81 -30.83 3.20
N GLY A 95 6.31 -29.98 2.30
CA GLY A 95 4.88 -29.79 2.06
C GLY A 95 4.12 -29.12 3.22
N LYS A 96 4.83 -28.52 4.18
CA LYS A 96 4.28 -27.88 5.39
C LYS A 96 4.19 -26.36 5.28
N SER A 97 4.69 -25.76 4.20
CA SER A 97 4.62 -24.31 4.02
C SER A 97 3.18 -23.87 3.75
N ARG A 98 2.79 -22.76 4.36
CA ARG A 98 1.58 -22.01 4.02
C ARG A 98 1.92 -20.80 3.15
N ILE A 99 0.90 -20.22 2.55
CA ILE A 99 1.00 -18.93 1.86
C ILE A 99 1.05 -17.84 2.91
N ASP A 100 2.13 -17.06 2.91
CA ASP A 100 2.31 -15.85 3.70
C ASP A 100 2.20 -14.63 2.77
N ALA A 101 1.17 -13.81 2.97
CA ALA A 101 0.81 -12.70 2.09
C ALA A 101 0.80 -11.39 2.87
N ARG A 102 1.26 -10.30 2.24
CA ARG A 102 1.32 -8.98 2.87
C ARG A 102 1.26 -7.86 1.85
N VAL A 103 0.79 -6.71 2.32
CA VAL A 103 0.84 -5.43 1.61
C VAL A 103 1.70 -4.47 2.41
N THR A 104 2.81 -4.00 1.85
CA THR A 104 3.75 -3.11 2.53
C THR A 104 4.00 -1.85 1.71
N PRO A 105 4.47 -0.75 2.33
CA PRO A 105 5.13 0.31 1.58
C PRO A 105 6.20 -0.27 0.65
N ALA A 106 6.31 0.26 -0.56
CA ALA A 106 7.21 -0.29 -1.57
C ALA A 106 8.64 -0.36 -1.05
N ALA A 107 9.16 0.71 -0.45
CA ALA A 107 10.51 0.76 0.13
C ALA A 107 10.84 -0.35 1.16
N ALA A 108 9.82 -0.96 1.79
CA ALA A 108 10.00 -2.05 2.76
C ALA A 108 9.81 -3.45 2.15
N SER A 109 9.40 -3.55 0.89
CA SER A 109 9.21 -4.84 0.20
C SER A 109 10.50 -5.31 -0.46
N ALA A 110 10.81 -6.60 -0.34
CA ALA A 110 11.95 -7.19 -1.04
C ALA A 110 11.74 -7.33 -2.57
N ASP A 111 10.54 -7.04 -3.08
CA ASP A 111 10.28 -6.97 -4.53
C ASP A 111 10.46 -5.55 -5.09
N TYR A 112 10.65 -4.55 -4.23
CA TYR A 112 10.83 -3.19 -4.68
C TYR A 112 12.10 -3.04 -5.50
N ALA A 113 11.97 -2.34 -6.62
CA ALA A 113 13.03 -2.17 -7.60
C ALA A 113 13.63 -3.49 -8.15
N ARG A 114 13.00 -4.66 -7.93
CA ARG A 114 13.41 -5.91 -8.59
C ARG A 114 13.19 -5.86 -10.10
N GLY A 115 12.29 -4.98 -10.55
CA GLY A 115 11.91 -4.91 -11.95
C GLY A 115 11.14 -6.15 -12.35
N GLY A 116 11.47 -6.70 -13.51
CA GLY A 116 10.75 -7.81 -14.11
C GLY A 116 9.76 -7.36 -15.18
N ARG A 117 9.26 -8.33 -15.93
CA ARG A 117 8.32 -8.12 -17.02
C ARG A 117 6.94 -7.80 -16.45
N VAL A 118 6.24 -6.91 -17.15
CA VAL A 118 4.88 -6.53 -16.80
C VAL A 118 3.91 -7.52 -17.44
N VAL A 119 3.11 -8.19 -16.62
CA VAL A 119 2.11 -9.19 -17.07
C VAL A 119 0.67 -8.70 -16.93
N GLY A 120 0.46 -7.58 -16.22
CA GLY A 120 -0.84 -6.92 -16.09
C GLY A 120 -0.69 -5.44 -15.79
N ARG A 121 -1.62 -4.63 -16.31
CA ARG A 121 -1.77 -3.22 -15.97
C ARG A 121 -3.24 -2.88 -15.81
N GLY A 122 -3.54 -2.04 -14.85
CA GLY A 122 -4.87 -1.50 -14.60
C GLY A 122 -4.77 -0.15 -13.90
N PHE A 123 -5.93 0.47 -13.72
CA PHE A 123 -6.04 1.78 -13.09
C PHE A 123 -7.33 1.86 -12.29
N VAL A 124 -7.26 2.45 -11.09
CA VAL A 124 -8.41 2.69 -10.22
C VAL A 124 -8.63 4.21 -10.12
N PRO A 125 -9.60 4.78 -10.86
CA PRO A 125 -9.82 6.22 -10.90
C PRO A 125 -10.20 6.78 -9.53
N GLY A 126 -9.66 7.94 -9.17
CA GLY A 126 -10.00 8.66 -7.93
C GLY A 126 -9.61 7.95 -6.62
N ALA A 127 -8.98 6.77 -6.69
CA ALA A 127 -8.50 6.05 -5.52
C ALA A 127 -7.04 6.38 -5.21
N THR A 128 -6.70 6.39 -3.93
CA THR A 128 -5.32 6.31 -3.44
C THR A 128 -4.75 4.91 -3.62
N ALA A 129 -3.42 4.76 -3.54
CA ALA A 129 -2.76 3.46 -3.55
C ALA A 129 -3.26 2.58 -2.39
N HIS A 130 -3.54 3.19 -1.23
CA HIS A 130 -4.09 2.49 -0.07
C HIS A 130 -5.48 1.93 -0.33
N GLU A 131 -6.39 2.69 -0.95
CA GLU A 131 -7.73 2.23 -1.29
C GLU A 131 -7.69 1.14 -2.36
N ALA A 132 -6.89 1.33 -3.40
CA ALA A 132 -6.71 0.32 -4.45
C ALA A 132 -6.12 -1.00 -3.93
N ALA A 133 -5.27 -0.94 -2.90
CA ALA A 133 -4.69 -2.12 -2.25
C ALA A 133 -5.59 -2.76 -1.17
N ALA A 134 -6.76 -2.19 -0.85
CA ALA A 134 -7.64 -2.72 0.20
C ALA A 134 -8.08 -4.18 -0.05
N PRO A 135 -8.46 -4.60 -1.27
CA PRO A 135 -8.76 -6.01 -1.55
C PRO A 135 -7.59 -6.95 -1.32
N ALA A 136 -6.35 -6.49 -1.55
CA ALA A 136 -5.15 -7.27 -1.32
C ALA A 136 -4.86 -7.44 0.18
N ARG A 137 -5.08 -6.39 0.98
CA ARG A 137 -5.01 -6.46 2.45
C ARG A 137 -6.06 -7.40 3.02
N ALA A 138 -7.29 -7.33 2.52
CA ALA A 138 -8.36 -8.21 2.95
C ALA A 138 -8.01 -9.68 2.70
N LEU A 139 -7.49 -10.02 1.52
CA LEU A 139 -7.06 -11.39 1.20
C LEU A 139 -5.85 -11.82 2.04
N ALA A 140 -4.89 -10.93 2.28
CA ALA A 140 -3.75 -11.24 3.15
C ALA A 140 -4.23 -11.58 4.59
N ALA A 141 -5.15 -10.78 5.14
CA ALA A 141 -5.74 -11.03 6.44
C ALA A 141 -6.61 -12.30 6.48
N GLU A 142 -7.31 -12.63 5.38
CA GLU A 142 -8.01 -13.91 5.24
C GLU A 142 -7.02 -15.08 5.32
N LEU A 143 -5.92 -15.04 4.55
CA LEU A 143 -4.90 -16.09 4.52
C LEU A 143 -4.14 -16.24 5.85
N GLU A 144 -4.08 -15.18 6.65
CA GLU A 144 -3.54 -15.24 8.01
C GLU A 144 -4.48 -16.00 8.96
N ARG A 145 -5.80 -15.74 8.88
CA ARG A 145 -6.82 -16.42 9.70
C ARG A 145 -7.08 -17.85 9.24
N GLU A 146 -7.07 -18.07 7.93
CA GLU A 146 -7.33 -19.34 7.27
C GLU A 146 -6.15 -19.72 6.36
N PRO A 147 -5.04 -20.23 6.94
CA PRO A 147 -3.84 -20.56 6.19
C PRO A 147 -4.09 -21.58 5.09
N ARG A 148 -3.78 -21.19 3.86
CA ARG A 148 -3.78 -22.10 2.70
C ARG A 148 -2.38 -22.67 2.48
N ARG A 149 -2.30 -23.95 2.13
CA ARG A 149 -1.03 -24.63 1.81
C ARG A 149 -0.38 -24.00 0.57
N TYR A 150 0.92 -23.76 0.65
CA TYR A 150 1.74 -23.33 -0.47
C TYR A 150 2.12 -24.54 -1.34
N VAL A 151 1.80 -24.48 -2.63
CA VAL A 151 2.16 -25.48 -3.64
C VAL A 151 2.81 -24.76 -4.80
N ALA A 152 4.12 -24.96 -5.00
CA ALA A 152 4.94 -24.17 -5.92
C ALA A 152 4.40 -24.09 -7.36
N TRP A 153 3.73 -25.13 -7.84
CA TRP A 153 3.19 -25.23 -9.21
C TRP A 153 1.71 -24.87 -9.33
N SER A 154 1.05 -24.56 -8.22
CA SER A 154 -0.39 -24.38 -8.09
C SER A 154 -0.64 -23.17 -7.17
N ARG A 155 -1.29 -23.36 -6.02
CA ARG A 155 -1.60 -22.30 -5.05
C ARG A 155 -0.33 -21.72 -4.43
N ASN A 156 0.16 -20.61 -4.96
CA ASN A 156 1.43 -19.99 -4.59
C ASN A 156 1.34 -18.45 -4.60
N SER A 157 2.49 -17.76 -4.62
CA SER A 157 2.55 -16.29 -4.71
C SER A 157 1.88 -15.73 -5.96
N ASN A 158 1.94 -16.44 -7.07
CA ASN A 158 1.41 -16.00 -8.35
C ASN A 158 -0.12 -16.08 -8.35
N SER A 159 -0.68 -17.10 -7.69
CA SER A 159 -2.12 -17.20 -7.43
C SER A 159 -2.65 -15.99 -6.65
N TYR A 160 -1.92 -15.57 -5.61
CA TYR A 160 -2.28 -14.39 -4.81
C TYR A 160 -2.25 -13.11 -5.64
N ALA A 161 -1.14 -12.85 -6.35
CA ALA A 161 -1.01 -11.67 -7.19
C ALA A 161 -2.08 -11.63 -8.30
N ALA A 162 -2.42 -12.79 -8.86
CA ALA A 162 -3.49 -12.90 -9.85
C ALA A 162 -4.87 -12.56 -9.28
N ASP A 163 -5.22 -13.13 -8.13
CA ASP A 163 -6.53 -12.90 -7.49
C ASP A 163 -6.77 -11.45 -7.11
N VAL A 164 -5.75 -10.75 -6.61
CA VAL A 164 -5.92 -9.35 -6.17
C VAL A 164 -5.92 -8.36 -7.33
N ALA A 165 -5.28 -8.68 -8.44
CA ALA A 165 -5.17 -7.79 -9.60
C ALA A 165 -6.22 -8.03 -10.68
N GLU A 166 -6.74 -9.24 -10.83
CA GLU A 166 -7.71 -9.61 -11.88
C GLU A 166 -8.94 -8.67 -11.94
N PRO A 167 -9.59 -8.27 -10.83
CA PRO A 167 -10.73 -7.35 -10.89
C PRO A 167 -10.40 -5.98 -11.48
N ILE A 168 -9.15 -5.54 -11.33
CA ILE A 168 -8.67 -4.21 -11.76
C ILE A 168 -8.12 -4.29 -13.19
N VAL A 169 -7.36 -5.33 -13.49
CA VAL A 169 -6.74 -5.57 -14.81
C VAL A 169 -7.75 -6.12 -15.83
N ARG A 170 -8.95 -6.55 -15.39
CA ARG A 170 -10.04 -7.12 -16.20
C ARG A 170 -9.70 -8.42 -16.93
N ARG A 171 -8.54 -8.99 -16.64
CA ARG A 171 -8.09 -10.33 -17.04
C ARG A 171 -7.19 -10.87 -15.95
N ARG A 172 -7.11 -12.19 -15.84
CA ARG A 172 -6.19 -12.83 -14.91
C ARG A 172 -4.74 -12.62 -15.36
N PRO A 173 -3.89 -11.93 -14.57
CA PRO A 173 -2.52 -11.66 -14.96
C PRO A 173 -1.63 -12.90 -14.75
N GLY A 174 -0.66 -13.05 -15.64
CA GLY A 174 0.22 -14.22 -15.72
C GLY A 174 0.32 -14.73 -17.16
N ASP A 175 1.29 -15.61 -17.39
CA ASP A 175 1.50 -16.35 -18.62
C ASP A 175 2.11 -17.74 -18.31
N ALA A 176 2.57 -18.44 -19.35
CA ALA A 176 3.15 -19.78 -19.22
C ALA A 176 4.41 -19.84 -18.33
N LEU A 177 5.06 -18.70 -18.05
CA LEU A 177 6.25 -18.62 -17.20
C LEU A 177 5.90 -18.36 -15.72
N THR A 178 4.63 -18.07 -15.41
CA THR A 178 4.14 -17.79 -14.06
C THR A 178 3.29 -18.96 -13.52
N PRO A 179 3.88 -20.13 -13.17
CA PRO A 179 3.11 -21.26 -12.68
C PRO A 179 2.30 -20.86 -11.45
N GLY A 180 1.10 -21.42 -11.33
CA GLY A 180 0.17 -21.08 -10.25
C GLY A 180 -0.68 -19.83 -10.48
N ALA A 181 -0.32 -18.94 -11.42
CA ALA A 181 -1.12 -17.76 -11.74
C ALA A 181 -2.54 -18.14 -12.18
N GLY A 182 -2.72 -19.25 -12.92
CA GLY A 182 -4.03 -19.77 -13.32
C GLY A 182 -4.88 -20.37 -12.19
N THR A 183 -4.30 -20.63 -11.01
CA THR A 183 -5.04 -21.21 -9.87
C THR A 183 -5.54 -20.12 -8.94
N ARG A 184 -6.77 -20.24 -8.42
CA ARG A 184 -7.37 -19.27 -7.49
C ARG A 184 -7.06 -19.64 -6.05
N LEU A 185 -6.78 -18.63 -5.23
CA LEU A 185 -6.80 -18.75 -3.78
C LEU A 185 -8.20 -18.50 -3.27
N ARG A 186 -8.96 -17.54 -3.81
CA ARG A 186 -10.37 -17.38 -3.45
C ARG A 186 -11.20 -18.54 -4.03
N ALA A 187 -12.21 -19.00 -3.29
CA ALA A 187 -13.30 -19.75 -3.93
C ALA A 187 -13.98 -18.81 -4.94
N GLU A 188 -14.42 -19.31 -6.09
CA GLU A 188 -15.26 -18.49 -6.97
C GLU A 188 -16.45 -17.96 -6.17
N PRO A 189 -16.85 -16.69 -6.35
CA PRO A 189 -18.12 -16.25 -5.80
C PRO A 189 -19.19 -17.20 -6.35
N VAL A 190 -19.86 -17.93 -5.46
CA VAL A 190 -21.09 -18.64 -5.81
C VAL A 190 -22.07 -17.55 -6.21
N ILE A 191 -22.21 -17.31 -7.52
CA ILE A 191 -23.33 -16.54 -8.04
C ILE A 191 -24.55 -17.43 -7.72
N PRO A 192 -25.42 -17.07 -6.76
CA PRO A 192 -26.64 -17.83 -6.57
C PRO A 192 -27.36 -17.85 -7.93
N PRO A 193 -27.95 -18.99 -8.35
CA PRO A 193 -28.74 -19.00 -9.57
C PRO A 193 -29.75 -17.84 -9.50
N PRO A 194 -30.03 -17.16 -10.64
CA PRO A 194 -31.04 -16.11 -10.64
C PRO A 194 -32.28 -16.65 -9.96
N LEU A 195 -32.78 -15.91 -8.96
CA LEU A 195 -34.05 -16.26 -8.33
C LEU A 195 -35.06 -16.50 -9.47
N PRO A 196 -35.85 -17.58 -9.43
CA PRO A 196 -36.93 -17.72 -10.39
C PRO A 196 -37.73 -16.42 -10.38
N PRO A 197 -38.18 -15.89 -11.53
CA PRO A 197 -38.95 -14.67 -11.55
C PRO A 197 -40.06 -14.82 -10.53
N PHE A 198 -40.07 -13.93 -9.53
CA PHE A 198 -41.15 -13.89 -8.56
C PHE A 198 -42.44 -13.81 -9.37
N GLY A 199 -43.22 -14.89 -9.38
CA GLY A 199 -44.60 -14.83 -9.81
C GLY A 199 -45.24 -13.75 -8.95
N HIS A 200 -45.72 -12.69 -9.59
CA HIS A 200 -46.43 -11.64 -8.90
C HIS A 200 -47.60 -12.30 -8.13
N PRO A 201 -47.84 -11.96 -6.85
CA PRO A 201 -48.93 -12.53 -6.07
C PRO A 201 -50.34 -12.14 -6.58
N LEU A 202 -50.46 -11.58 -7.78
CA LEU A 202 -51.73 -11.16 -8.38
C LEU A 202 -52.28 -12.14 -9.44
N ASP A 203 -51.52 -13.15 -9.87
CA ASP A 203 -52.00 -14.14 -10.86
C ASP A 203 -52.89 -15.25 -10.27
N LEU A 204 -53.19 -15.20 -8.96
CA LEU A 204 -54.10 -16.15 -8.28
C LEU A 204 -55.52 -15.62 -8.05
N LEU A 205 -55.86 -14.41 -8.54
CA LEU A 205 -57.19 -13.80 -8.34
C LEU A 205 -58.09 -13.79 -9.58
N PHE A 206 -57.66 -14.35 -10.70
CA PHE A 206 -58.49 -14.47 -11.91
C PHE A 206 -58.40 -15.88 -12.54
N ARG A 207 -58.78 -16.90 -11.76
CA ARG A 207 -59.25 -18.19 -12.30
C ARG A 207 -60.52 -18.62 -11.60
#